data_AF-A0A352NTP8-F1
#
_entry.id   AF-A0A352NTP8-F1
#
_cell.length_a   1.000
_cell.length_b   1.000
_cell.length_c   1.000
_cell.angle_alpha   90.00
_cell.angle_beta   90.00
_cell.angle_gamma   90.00
#
_symmetry.space_group_name_H-M   'P 1'
#
loop_
_entity.id
_entity.type
_entity.pdbx_description
1 polymer ?
#
loop_
_entity_poly.entity_id
_entity_poly.type
_entity_poly.pdbx_seq_one_letter_code
_entity_poly.pdbx_strand_id
1 'polypeptide(L)'
;MKIKYESATGEVIEIETSNYIGDVIIKIEKETYNSNRRETRRHNSIENMEEQGIQFQDKNTDIYKTFNRKETNKNLYNALDKLLPQQKRLIQKVYYRNMSIAQIARDEGVSETAIRNRLNKIYKKLKKFLS
;
A
#
# COMPACT_ATOMS: atom_id res chain seq x y z
N MET A 1 -30.64 -34.42 32.30
CA MET A 1 -30.83 -33.80 30.97
C MET A 1 -29.62 -34.09 30.10
N LYS A 2 -29.78 -34.40 28.81
CA LYS A 2 -28.66 -34.59 27.88
C LYS A 2 -28.41 -33.31 27.11
N ILE A 3 -27.16 -32.86 27.07
CA ILE A 3 -26.73 -31.64 26.36
C ILE A 3 -25.56 -31.99 25.44
N LYS A 4 -25.54 -31.38 24.26
CA LYS A 4 -24.43 -31.48 23.32
C LYS A 4 -23.39 -30.42 23.69
N TYR A 5 -22.17 -30.86 23.99
CA TYR A 5 -21.05 -30.00 24.28
C TYR A 5 -20.01 -30.15 23.18
N GLU A 6 -19.56 -29.04 22.61
CA GLU A 6 -18.45 -29.00 21.67
C GLU A 6 -17.18 -28.60 22.43
N SER A 7 -16.18 -29.47 22.42
CA SER A 7 -14.90 -29.20 23.06
C SER A 7 -14.10 -28.17 22.27
N ALA A 8 -13.09 -27.55 22.90
CA ALA A 8 -12.17 -26.64 22.22
C ALA A 8 -11.38 -27.29 21.06
N THR A 9 -11.39 -28.63 20.96
CA THR A 9 -10.79 -29.40 19.87
C THR A 9 -11.79 -29.77 18.77
N GLY A 10 -13.05 -29.33 18.86
CA GLY A 10 -14.10 -29.55 17.87
C GLY A 10 -14.83 -30.90 17.99
N GLU A 11 -14.64 -31.63 19.10
CA GLU A 11 -15.34 -32.89 19.33
C GLU A 11 -16.69 -32.63 20.01
N VAL A 12 -17.77 -33.12 19.42
CA VAL A 12 -19.12 -32.99 19.98
C VAL A 12 -19.45 -34.21 20.83
N ILE A 13 -19.66 -34.01 22.12
CA ILE A 13 -19.93 -35.05 23.13
C ILE A 13 -21.32 -34.80 23.71
N GLU A 14 -22.11 -35.87 23.85
CA GLU A 14 -23.37 -35.82 24.61
C GLU A 14 -23.08 -36.10 26.10
N ILE A 15 -23.31 -35.09 26.94
CA ILE A 15 -23.07 -35.17 28.38
C ILE A 15 -24.41 -35.21 29.11
N GLU A 16 -24.56 -36.20 29.98
CA GLU A 16 -25.69 -36.27 30.89
C GLU A 16 -25.42 -35.39 32.11
N THR A 17 -26.25 -34.37 32.30
CA THR A 17 -26.11 -33.32 33.33
C THR A 17 -27.37 -33.24 34.20
N SER A 18 -27.25 -32.61 35.36
CA SER A 18 -28.40 -32.29 36.21
C SER A 18 -29.28 -31.22 35.57
N ASN A 19 -30.58 -31.21 35.89
CA ASN A 19 -31.53 -30.27 35.28
C ASN A 19 -31.15 -28.80 35.56
N TYR A 20 -30.69 -28.50 36.79
CA TYR A 20 -30.25 -27.16 37.17
C TYR A 20 -29.08 -26.65 36.29
N ILE A 21 -28.05 -27.48 36.10
CA ILE A 21 -26.88 -27.12 35.29
C ILE A 21 -27.31 -26.96 33.82
N GLY A 22 -28.20 -27.84 33.35
CA GLY A 22 -28.68 -27.77 31.98
C GLY A 22 -29.47 -26.50 31.67
N ASP A 23 -30.35 -26.08 32.57
CA ASP A 23 -31.12 -24.85 32.41
C ASP A 23 -30.22 -23.61 32.40
N VAL A 24 -29.15 -23.60 33.22
CA VAL A 24 -28.16 -22.53 33.23
C VAL A 24 -27.40 -22.45 31.90
N ILE A 25 -26.97 -23.60 31.35
CA ILE A 25 -26.25 -23.65 30.06
C ILE A 25 -27.13 -23.11 28.93
N ILE A 26 -28.38 -23.57 28.84
CA ILE A 26 -29.34 -23.09 27.81
C ILE A 26 -29.52 -21.57 27.91
N LYS A 27 -29.61 -21.05 29.13
CA LYS A 27 -29.78 -19.61 29.34
C LYS A 27 -28.55 -18.83 28.84
N ILE A 28 -27.34 -19.31 29.14
CA ILE A 28 -26.08 -18.71 28.69
C ILE A 28 -26.03 -18.70 27.16
N GLU A 29 -26.31 -19.82 26.49
CA GLU A 29 -26.31 -19.91 25.02
C GLU A 29 -27.29 -18.92 24.37
N LYS A 30 -28.47 -18.75 24.98
CA LYS A 30 -29.47 -17.80 24.49
C LYS A 30 -29.01 -16.35 24.66
N GLU A 31 -28.39 -16.03 25.79
CA GLU A 31 -27.84 -14.70 26.06
C GLU A 31 -26.65 -14.38 25.14
N THR A 32 -25.72 -15.32 24.94
CA THR A 32 -24.59 -15.15 24.02
C THR A 32 -25.06 -14.98 22.59
N TYR A 33 -26.03 -15.78 22.12
CA TYR A 33 -26.63 -15.63 20.79
C TYR A 33 -27.24 -14.23 20.59
N ASN A 34 -28.04 -13.76 21.56
CA ASN A 34 -28.67 -12.45 21.49
C ASN A 34 -27.64 -11.31 21.50
N SER A 35 -26.58 -11.44 22.30
CA SER A 35 -25.47 -10.48 22.35
C SER A 35 -24.72 -10.43 21.02
N ASN A 36 -24.33 -11.58 20.49
CA ASN A 36 -23.64 -11.68 19.20
C ASN A 36 -24.50 -11.10 18.07
N ARG A 37 -25.82 -11.36 18.07
CA ARG A 37 -26.76 -10.78 17.09
C ARG A 37 -26.91 -9.26 17.24
N ARG A 38 -26.87 -8.74 18.47
CA ARG A 38 -26.89 -7.29 18.73
C ARG A 38 -25.62 -6.63 18.21
N GLU A 39 -24.47 -7.27 18.41
CA GLU A 39 -23.15 -6.78 18.00
C GLU A 39 -22.99 -6.80 16.48
N THR A 40 -23.22 -7.96 15.85
CA THR A 40 -23.09 -8.17 14.39
C THR A 40 -24.04 -7.31 13.55
N ARG A 41 -25.14 -6.80 14.13
CA ARG A 41 -26.03 -5.83 13.47
C ARG A 41 -25.41 -4.44 13.31
N ARG A 42 -24.38 -4.11 14.08
CA ARG A 42 -23.75 -2.77 14.11
C ARG A 42 -22.27 -2.81 13.78
N HIS A 43 -21.64 -3.97 13.92
CA HIS A 43 -20.21 -4.17 13.78
C HIS A 43 -19.94 -5.41 12.93
N ASN A 44 -18.88 -5.38 12.12
CA ASN A 44 -18.37 -6.55 11.44
C ASN A 44 -17.12 -7.02 12.18
N SER A 45 -17.04 -8.30 12.54
CA SER A 45 -15.82 -8.88 13.13
C SER A 45 -14.77 -9.09 12.04
N ILE A 46 -13.50 -8.93 12.40
CA ILE A 46 -12.38 -9.15 11.48
C ILE A 46 -12.41 -10.60 10.96
N GLU A 47 -12.69 -11.57 11.82
CA GLU A 47 -12.81 -13.00 11.47
C GLU A 47 -13.88 -13.24 10.39
N ASN A 48 -15.08 -12.67 10.55
CA ASN A 48 -16.14 -12.78 9.52
C ASN A 48 -15.74 -12.09 8.22
N MET A 49 -14.92 -11.05 8.29
CA MET A 49 -14.45 -10.32 7.12
C MET A 49 -13.34 -11.09 6.38
N GLU A 50 -12.50 -11.85 7.08
CA GLU A 50 -11.50 -12.73 6.48
C GLU A 50 -12.16 -13.86 5.68
N GLU A 51 -13.23 -14.48 6.20
CA GLU A 51 -14.01 -15.51 5.48
C GLU A 51 -14.70 -14.97 4.22
N GLN A 52 -15.15 -13.71 4.25
CA GLN A 52 -15.81 -13.08 3.10
C GLN A 52 -14.84 -12.56 2.02
N GLY A 53 -13.53 -12.81 2.17
CA GLY A 53 -12.52 -12.40 1.22
C GLY A 53 -12.22 -10.89 1.23
N ILE A 54 -11.53 -10.41 0.19
CA ILE A 54 -10.83 -9.12 0.20
C ILE A 54 -11.81 -7.93 0.04
N GLN A 55 -12.54 -7.57 1.10
CA GLN A 55 -13.50 -6.45 1.09
C GLN A 55 -12.84 -5.07 0.92
N PHE A 56 -11.53 -4.94 1.16
CA PHE A 56 -10.80 -3.66 1.11
C PHE A 56 -9.71 -3.59 0.04
N GLN A 57 -9.74 -4.46 -0.96
CA GLN A 57 -8.75 -4.36 -2.03
C GLN A 57 -8.98 -3.06 -2.79
N ASP A 58 -8.03 -2.12 -2.68
CA ASP A 58 -8.00 -0.98 -3.58
C ASP A 58 -7.67 -1.47 -4.98
N LYS A 59 -8.73 -1.69 -5.77
CA LYS A 59 -8.65 -2.15 -7.17
C LYS A 59 -7.85 -1.19 -8.06
N ASN A 60 -7.63 0.05 -7.62
CA ASN A 60 -6.85 1.05 -8.35
C ASN A 60 -5.35 1.00 -8.00
N THR A 61 -4.98 0.40 -6.86
CA THR A 61 -3.58 0.31 -6.45
C THR A 61 -2.95 -0.97 -6.98
N ASP A 62 -2.35 -0.85 -8.15
CA ASP A 62 -1.49 -1.88 -8.72
C ASP A 62 -0.14 -1.88 -7.97
N ILE A 63 -0.02 -2.81 -7.02
CA ILE A 63 1.15 -2.94 -6.13
C ILE A 63 2.44 -3.07 -6.94
N TYR A 64 2.43 -3.82 -8.05
CA TYR A 64 3.59 -3.96 -8.93
C TYR A 64 3.97 -2.62 -9.58
N LYS A 65 2.99 -1.83 -10.06
CA LYS A 65 3.27 -0.48 -10.55
C LYS A 65 3.84 0.43 -9.47
N THR A 66 3.32 0.36 -8.24
CA THR A 66 3.86 1.18 -7.14
C THR A 66 5.28 0.79 -6.75
N PHE A 67 5.58 -0.51 -6.71
CA PHE A 67 6.92 -1.03 -6.42
C PHE A 67 7.90 -0.65 -7.53
N ASN A 68 7.55 -0.89 -8.79
CA ASN A 68 8.34 -0.49 -9.95
C ASN A 68 8.59 1.02 -9.95
N ARG A 69 7.61 1.84 -9.57
CA ARG A 69 7.79 3.29 -9.45
C ARG A 69 8.79 3.67 -8.35
N LYS A 70 8.80 2.97 -7.22
CA LYS A 70 9.78 3.22 -6.14
C LYS A 70 11.20 2.84 -6.58
N GLU A 71 11.36 1.68 -7.22
CA GLU A 71 12.66 1.19 -7.67
C GLU A 71 13.22 2.04 -8.84
N THR A 72 12.38 2.35 -9.83
CA THR A 72 12.76 3.25 -10.94
C THR A 72 13.13 4.64 -10.45
N ASN A 73 12.42 5.17 -9.45
CA ASN A 73 12.79 6.43 -8.81
C ASN A 73 14.16 6.35 -8.13
N LYS A 74 14.46 5.27 -7.41
CA LYS A 74 15.76 5.07 -6.76
C LYS A 74 16.90 5.04 -7.79
N ASN A 75 16.71 4.32 -8.89
CA ASN A 75 17.70 4.26 -9.97
C ASN A 75 17.88 5.63 -10.65
N LEU A 76 16.79 6.38 -10.83
CA LEU A 76 16.83 7.75 -11.34
C LEU A 76 17.59 8.69 -10.41
N TYR A 77 17.33 8.66 -9.10
CA TYR A 77 18.05 9.49 -8.14
C TYR A 77 19.55 9.14 -8.10
N ASN A 78 19.89 7.85 -8.10
CA ASN A 78 21.28 7.40 -8.19
C ASN A 78 21.98 7.88 -9.47
N ALA A 79 21.28 7.83 -10.61
CA ALA A 79 21.81 8.31 -11.89
C ALA A 79 21.98 9.83 -11.91
N LEU A 80 21.03 10.58 -11.32
CA LEU A 80 21.14 12.03 -11.13
C LEU A 80 22.32 12.37 -10.24
N ASP A 81 22.60 11.56 -9.20
CA ASP A 81 23.69 11.84 -8.27
C ASP A 81 25.08 11.75 -8.88
N LYS A 82 25.25 10.90 -9.90
CA LYS A 82 26.48 10.77 -10.69
C LYS A 82 26.73 11.93 -11.66
N LEU A 83 25.78 12.86 -11.82
CA LEU A 83 25.96 14.04 -12.67
C LEU A 83 26.89 15.07 -12.03
N LEU A 84 27.62 15.81 -12.88
CA LEU A 84 28.45 16.94 -12.45
C LEU A 84 27.57 18.06 -11.85
N PRO A 85 28.07 18.89 -10.92
CA PRO A 85 27.29 19.97 -10.30
C PRO A 85 26.66 20.93 -11.32
N GLN A 86 27.38 21.27 -12.38
CA GLN A 86 26.87 22.12 -13.46
C GLN A 86 25.73 21.45 -14.25
N GLN A 87 25.75 20.12 -14.38
CA GLN A 87 24.70 19.36 -15.05
C GLN A 87 23.45 19.26 -14.17
N LYS A 88 23.62 19.02 -12.86
CA LYS A 88 22.53 19.05 -11.87
C LYS A 88 21.82 20.41 -11.85
N ARG A 89 22.58 21.51 -11.85
CA ARG A 89 22.01 22.88 -11.91
C ARG A 89 21.15 23.11 -13.16
N LEU A 90 21.59 22.63 -14.32
CA LEU A 90 20.82 22.78 -15.56
C LEU A 90 19.51 21.97 -15.52
N ILE A 91 19.55 20.73 -15.03
CA ILE A 91 18.36 19.91 -14.79
C ILE A 91 17.41 20.61 -13.79
N GLN A 92 17.96 21.21 -12.73
CA GLN A 92 17.17 21.93 -11.73
C GLN A 92 16.43 23.14 -12.34
N LYS A 93 17.10 23.93 -13.16
CA LYS A 93 16.46 25.06 -13.86
C LYS A 93 15.32 24.61 -14.77
N VAL A 94 15.53 23.54 -15.54
CA VAL A 94 14.53 23.06 -16.51
C VAL A 94 13.34 22.37 -15.84
N TYR A 95 13.59 21.41 -14.94
CA TYR A 95 12.53 20.52 -14.44
C TYR A 95 11.96 20.90 -13.07
N TYR A 96 12.73 21.59 -12.23
CA TYR A 96 12.26 21.99 -10.89
C TYR A 96 11.80 23.44 -10.84
N ARG A 97 12.40 24.31 -11.67
CA ARG A 97 12.04 25.73 -11.78
C ARG A 97 11.21 26.06 -13.02
N ASN A 98 10.93 25.06 -13.87
CA ASN A 98 10.16 25.21 -15.11
C ASN A 98 10.64 26.36 -16.02
N MET A 99 11.95 26.64 -16.03
CA MET A 99 12.52 27.70 -16.85
C MET A 99 12.63 27.24 -18.31
N SER A 100 12.28 28.13 -19.23
CA SER A 100 12.43 27.83 -20.65
C SER A 100 13.90 27.85 -21.08
N ILE A 101 14.24 27.11 -22.14
CA ILE A 101 15.58 27.09 -22.72
C ILE A 101 16.05 28.51 -23.08
N ALA A 102 15.13 29.34 -23.60
CA ALA A 102 15.39 30.75 -23.94
C ALA A 102 15.71 31.62 -22.72
N GLN A 103 15.03 31.40 -21.59
CA GLN A 103 15.33 32.10 -20.34
C GLN A 103 16.71 31.71 -19.81
N ILE A 104 17.00 30.40 -19.76
CA ILE A 104 18.30 29.90 -19.28
C ILE A 104 19.45 30.39 -20.16
N ALA A 105 19.24 30.42 -21.48
CA ALA A 105 20.21 30.93 -22.45
C ALA A 105 20.52 32.41 -22.22
N ARG A 106 19.49 33.24 -21.99
CA ARG A 106 19.65 34.67 -21.66
C ARG A 106 20.40 34.86 -20.33
N ASP A 107 20.01 34.13 -19.29
CA ASP A 107 20.63 34.23 -17.96
C ASP A 107 22.12 33.83 -17.97
N GLU A 108 22.50 32.85 -18.79
CA GLU A 108 23.88 32.36 -18.90
C GLU A 108 24.68 33.06 -20.01
N GLY A 109 24.07 33.96 -20.79
CA GLY A 109 24.71 34.67 -21.90
C GLY A 109 25.14 33.76 -23.06
N VAL A 110 24.43 32.65 -23.28
CA VAL A 110 24.76 31.64 -24.31
C VAL A 110 23.61 31.46 -25.30
N SER A 111 23.87 30.82 -26.43
CA SER A 111 22.80 30.48 -27.39
C SER A 111 21.89 29.36 -26.85
N GLU A 112 20.63 29.35 -27.27
CA GLU A 112 19.73 28.24 -26.96
C GLU A 112 20.24 26.88 -27.46
N THR A 113 20.93 26.88 -28.60
CA THR A 113 21.55 25.68 -29.17
C THR A 113 22.63 25.12 -28.24
N ALA A 114 23.41 25.97 -27.57
CA ALA A 114 24.38 25.53 -26.58
C ALA A 114 23.70 24.84 -25.38
N ILE A 115 22.58 25.38 -24.90
CA ILE A 115 21.79 24.76 -23.82
C ILE A 115 21.19 23.41 -24.25
N ARG A 116 20.59 23.34 -25.45
CA ARG A 116 20.08 22.07 -26.03
C ARG A 116 21.18 21.01 -26.14
N ASN A 117 22.36 21.40 -26.61
CA ASN A 117 23.51 20.50 -26.72
C ASN A 117 24.00 20.00 -25.34
N ARG A 118 24.00 20.86 -24.32
CA ARG A 118 24.33 20.48 -22.93
C ARG A 118 23.30 19.50 -22.37
N LEU A 119 22.00 19.74 -22.57
CA LEU A 119 20.93 18.82 -22.17
C LEU A 119 21.07 17.46 -22.87
N ASN A 120 21.33 17.43 -24.17
CA ASN A 120 21.55 16.19 -24.91
C ASN A 120 22.73 15.37 -24.36
N LYS A 121 23.82 16.03 -23.95
CA LYS A 121 24.94 15.35 -23.28
C LYS A 121 24.53 14.78 -21.92
N ILE A 122 23.68 15.49 -21.17
CA ILE A 122 23.16 15.01 -19.89
C ILE A 122 22.27 13.78 -20.11
N TYR A 123 21.35 13.81 -21.08
CA TYR A 123 20.49 12.67 -21.39
C TYR A 123 21.29 11.44 -21.84
N LYS A 124 22.33 11.63 -22.66
CA LYS A 124 23.24 10.54 -23.04
C LYS A 124 23.95 9.93 -21.82
N LYS A 125 24.34 10.73 -20.82
CA LYS A 125 24.94 10.22 -19.57
C LYS A 125 23.91 9.49 -18.71
N LEU A 126 22.73 10.08 -18.50
CA LEU A 126 21.66 9.46 -17.73
C LEU A 126 21.23 8.12 -18.34
N LYS A 127 21.12 8.04 -19.67
CA LYS A 127 20.86 6.78 -20.38
C LYS A 127 21.91 5.71 -20.09
N LYS A 128 23.20 6.08 -19.98
CA LYS A 128 24.27 5.14 -19.62
C LYS A 128 24.25 4.72 -18.14
N PHE A 129 23.69 5.54 -17.26
CA PHE A 129 23.60 5.23 -15.83
C PHE A 129 22.33 4.45 -15.47
N LEU A 130 21.30 4.51 -16.32
CA LEU A 130 20.01 3.84 -16.17
C LEU A 130 19.89 2.56 -17.02
N SER A 131 20.78 2.39 -17.99
CA SER A 131 20.97 1.13 -18.72
C SER A 131 21.80 0.16 -17.90
#